data_AF-A0A967HL30-F1
#
_entry.id   AF-A0A967HL30-F1
#
_cell.length_a   1.000
_cell.length_b   1.000
_cell.length_c   1.000
_cell.angle_alpha   90.00
_cell.angle_beta   90.00
_cell.angle_gamma   90.00
#
_symmetry.space_group_name_H-M   'P 1'
#
loop_
_entity.id
_entity.type
_entity.pdbx_description
1 polymer ?
#
loop_
_entity_poly.entity_id
_entity_poly.type
_entity_poly.pdbx_seq_one_letter_code
_entity_poly.pdbx_strand_id
1 'polypeptide(L)'
;MLRELPSVLGAYVSEDIEGQPREIHLLVRPGPDPAALARDIRGLLEERLGIPIDQRVISIAQLAPDAREPGVSAVEATEEEAPRGDAGTGSDRAMAPATGRPVFAGLESTVASGHVKVSVRLEWQGKASQGTAEAVDTQAGRARAAATATLRSAMDAEWSEDLNFELDFASIVQALEG
;
A
#
# COMPACT_ATOMS: atom_id res chain seq x y z
N MET A 1 16.04 -13.35 6.07
CA MET A 1 15.27 -13.78 7.25
C MET A 1 13.80 -13.35 7.22
N LEU A 2 13.43 -12.07 7.38
CA LEU A 2 12.00 -11.69 7.51
C LEU A 2 11.14 -12.13 6.31
N ARG A 3 11.70 -12.09 5.10
CA ARG A 3 11.05 -12.58 3.86
C ARG A 3 10.96 -14.10 3.73
N GLU A 4 11.62 -14.85 4.61
CA GLU A 4 11.52 -16.33 4.65
C GLU A 4 10.30 -16.78 5.46
N LEU A 5 9.65 -15.87 6.20
CA LEU A 5 8.40 -16.16 6.89
C LEU A 5 7.26 -16.31 5.86
N PRO A 6 6.49 -17.42 5.87
CA PRO A 6 5.53 -17.74 4.80
C PRO A 6 4.46 -16.67 4.54
N SER A 7 4.07 -15.94 5.59
CA SER A 7 3.06 -14.88 5.51
C SER A 7 3.63 -13.54 5.01
N VAL A 8 4.95 -13.35 5.00
CA VAL A 8 5.60 -12.09 4.62
C VAL A 8 5.89 -12.07 3.12
N LEU A 9 5.26 -11.14 2.41
CA LEU A 9 5.46 -10.90 0.98
C LEU A 9 6.64 -9.97 0.72
N GLY A 10 6.77 -8.94 1.56
CA GLY A 10 7.81 -7.94 1.48
C GLY A 10 8.19 -7.44 2.87
N ALA A 11 9.45 -7.07 3.03
CA ALA A 11 9.96 -6.47 4.24
C ALA A 11 10.95 -5.36 3.87
N TYR A 12 10.84 -4.24 4.56
CA TYR A 12 11.79 -3.13 4.50
C TYR A 12 12.21 -2.78 5.93
N VAL A 13 13.50 -2.52 6.12
CA VAL A 13 14.07 -2.14 7.41
C VAL A 13 14.98 -0.94 7.17
N SER A 14 14.74 0.13 7.92
CA SER A 14 15.62 1.31 7.99
C SER A 14 16.37 1.28 9.32
N GLU A 15 17.65 1.59 9.28
CA GLU A 15 18.55 1.61 10.43
C GLU A 15 19.01 3.05 10.71
N ASP A 16 19.30 3.35 11.98
CA ASP A 16 19.96 4.59 12.35
C ASP A 16 21.48 4.54 12.14
N ILE A 17 22.16 5.63 12.51
CA ILE A 17 23.63 5.73 12.40
C ILE A 17 24.38 4.77 13.31
N GLU A 18 23.73 4.22 14.34
CA GLU A 18 24.28 3.23 15.28
C GLU A 18 23.97 1.79 14.84
N GLY A 19 23.26 1.62 13.72
CA GLY A 19 22.85 0.33 13.18
C GLY A 19 21.63 -0.27 13.88
N GLN A 20 20.88 0.52 14.66
CA GLN A 20 19.64 0.06 15.28
C GLN A 20 18.45 0.22 14.34
N PRO A 21 17.53 -0.77 14.26
CA PRO A 21 16.33 -0.64 13.45
C PRO A 21 15.45 0.53 13.92
N ARG A 22 15.27 1.51 13.03
CA ARG A 22 14.45 2.71 13.26
C ARG A 22 13.03 2.53 12.76
N GLU A 23 12.86 1.86 11.62
CA GLU A 23 11.56 1.59 11.00
C GLU A 23 11.56 0.20 10.36
N ILE A 24 10.49 -0.56 10.57
CA ILE A 24 10.31 -1.90 10.00
C ILE A 24 8.94 -1.95 9.35
N HIS A 25 8.90 -2.12 8.02
CA HIS A 25 7.67 -2.21 7.25
C HIS A 25 7.50 -3.61 6.65
N LEU A 26 6.37 -4.24 6.92
CA LEU A 26 6.02 -5.57 6.42
C LEU A 26 4.77 -5.51 5.57
N LEU A 27 4.82 -6.13 4.38
CA LEU A 27 3.65 -6.44 3.57
C LEU A 27 3.35 -7.92 3.73
N VAL A 28 2.16 -8.26 4.19
CA VAL A 28 1.80 -9.64 4.57
C VAL A 28 0.52 -10.12 3.91
N ARG A 29 0.44 -11.44 3.71
CA ARG A 29 -0.79 -12.12 3.29
C ARG A 29 -1.89 -12.01 4.37
N PRO A 30 -3.16 -12.16 4.00
CA PRO A 30 -4.23 -12.40 4.96
C PRO A 30 -3.86 -13.61 5.83
N GLY A 31 -4.15 -13.53 7.13
CA GLY A 31 -3.72 -14.56 8.06
C GLY A 31 -3.88 -14.13 9.52
N PRO A 32 -2.93 -14.47 10.41
CA PRO A 32 -3.05 -14.22 11.84
C PRO A 32 -3.17 -12.73 12.17
N ASP A 33 -3.65 -12.47 13.40
CA ASP A 33 -3.79 -11.13 13.96
C ASP A 33 -2.47 -10.31 13.81
N PRO A 34 -2.52 -9.12 13.19
CA PRO A 34 -1.32 -8.30 12.99
C PRO A 34 -0.58 -7.94 14.28
N ALA A 35 -1.27 -7.77 15.40
CA ALA A 35 -0.60 -7.43 16.67
C ALA A 35 0.15 -8.63 17.26
N ALA A 36 -0.39 -9.84 17.13
CA ALA A 36 0.34 -11.07 17.42
C ALA A 36 1.55 -11.23 16.50
N LEU A 37 1.38 -11.03 15.19
CA LEU A 37 2.50 -11.10 14.24
C LEU A 37 3.60 -10.09 14.58
N ALA A 38 3.26 -8.84 14.91
CA ALA A 38 4.24 -7.84 15.32
C ALA A 38 5.03 -8.26 16.58
N ARG A 39 4.38 -8.96 17.53
CA ARG A 39 5.06 -9.51 18.72
C ARG A 39 6.04 -10.62 18.34
N ASP A 40 5.64 -11.51 17.43
CA ASP A 40 6.48 -12.62 16.98
C ASP A 40 7.68 -12.12 16.18
N ILE A 41 7.49 -11.13 15.30
CA ILE A 41 8.56 -10.46 14.57
C ILE A 41 9.54 -9.79 15.54
N ARG A 42 9.04 -9.09 16.56
CA ARG A 42 9.90 -8.50 17.59
C ARG A 42 10.78 -9.56 18.23
N GLY A 43 10.18 -10.63 18.76
CA GLY A 43 10.94 -11.70 19.42
C GLY A 43 11.98 -12.35 18.50
N LEU A 44 11.61 -12.57 17.24
CA LEU A 44 12.50 -13.13 16.22
C LEU A 44 13.72 -12.22 15.94
N LEU A 45 13.49 -10.91 15.84
CA LEU A 45 14.56 -9.93 15.62
C LEU A 45 15.45 -9.79 16.85
N GLU A 46 14.87 -9.73 18.05
CA GLU A 46 15.61 -9.67 19.31
C GLU A 46 16.51 -10.90 19.50
N GLU A 47 16.01 -12.10 19.22
CA GLU A 47 16.80 -13.34 19.31
C GLU A 47 17.99 -13.34 18.34
N ARG A 48 17.80 -12.79 17.14
CA ARG A 48 18.80 -12.87 16.05
C ARG A 48 19.81 -11.76 16.07
N LEU A 49 19.38 -10.55 16.43
CA LEU A 49 20.22 -9.36 16.46
C LEU A 49 20.82 -9.11 17.85
N GLY A 50 20.25 -9.71 18.90
CA GLY A 50 20.71 -9.54 20.27
C GLY A 50 20.46 -8.14 20.85
N ILE A 51 19.61 -7.34 20.19
CA ILE A 51 19.24 -5.98 20.60
C ILE A 51 17.73 -5.90 20.86
N PRO A 52 17.27 -5.12 21.85
CA PRO A 52 15.85 -4.91 22.09
C PRO A 52 15.22 -4.13 20.94
N ILE A 53 14.00 -4.51 20.54
CA ILE A 53 13.28 -3.87 19.44
C ILE A 53 11.95 -3.30 19.96
N ASP A 54 11.72 -2.00 19.81
CA ASP A 54 10.42 -1.40 20.13
C ASP A 54 9.36 -1.87 19.12
N GLN A 55 8.25 -2.45 19.58
CA GLN A 55 7.17 -2.85 18.68
C GLN A 55 6.56 -1.66 17.92
N ARG A 56 6.68 -0.43 18.44
CA ARG A 56 6.15 0.79 17.82
C ARG A 56 6.81 1.11 16.48
N VAL A 57 8.01 0.61 16.21
CA VAL A 57 8.69 0.80 14.92
C VAL A 57 8.24 -0.19 13.85
N ILE A 58 7.40 -1.17 14.20
CA ILE A 58 6.92 -2.22 13.30
C ILE A 58 5.56 -1.82 12.72
N SER A 59 5.53 -1.59 11.42
CA SER A 59 4.34 -1.31 10.62
C SER A 59 4.01 -2.51 9.73
N ILE A 60 2.76 -2.99 9.80
CA ILE A 60 2.29 -4.14 9.04
C ILE A 60 1.13 -3.71 8.15
N ALA A 61 1.32 -3.82 6.84
CA ALA A 61 0.27 -3.74 5.84
C ALA A 61 -0.17 -5.17 5.47
N GLN A 62 -1.43 -5.51 5.77
CA GLN A 62 -2.00 -6.81 5.42
C GLN A 62 -2.91 -6.66 4.19
N LEU A 63 -2.71 -7.51 3.19
CA LEU A 63 -3.60 -7.58 2.04
C LEU A 63 -4.97 -8.12 2.45
N ALA A 64 -6.03 -7.62 1.81
CA ALA A 64 -7.36 -8.18 1.98
C ALA A 64 -7.45 -9.58 1.35
N PRO A 65 -8.20 -10.53 1.94
CA PRO A 65 -8.33 -11.90 1.45
C PRO A 65 -8.93 -11.99 0.05
N ASP A 66 -9.74 -11.01 -0.36
CA ASP A 66 -10.33 -10.90 -1.69
C ASP A 66 -10.29 -9.45 -2.15
N ALA A 67 -9.08 -8.91 -2.36
CA ALA A 67 -8.95 -7.73 -3.19
C ALA A 67 -9.25 -8.15 -4.63
N ARG A 68 -10.55 -8.19 -4.98
CA ARG A 68 -11.00 -8.24 -6.38
C ARG A 68 -10.19 -7.18 -7.10
N GLU A 69 -9.42 -7.58 -8.11
CA GLU A 69 -8.62 -6.63 -8.86
C GLU A 69 -9.53 -5.44 -9.23
N PRO A 70 -9.22 -4.20 -8.80
CA PRO A 70 -9.92 -3.05 -9.33
C PRO A 70 -9.65 -3.11 -10.81
N GLY A 71 -10.68 -3.48 -11.57
CA GLY A 71 -10.55 -3.73 -12.99
C GLY A 71 -9.78 -2.58 -13.61
N VAL A 72 -8.65 -2.90 -14.25
CA VAL A 72 -7.97 -2.01 -15.19
C VAL A 72 -8.90 -1.82 -16.39
N SER A 73 -10.02 -1.17 -16.16
CA SER A 73 -11.00 -0.85 -17.17
C SER A 73 -10.59 0.50 -17.72
N ALA A 74 -9.94 0.47 -18.88
CA ALA A 74 -9.98 1.61 -19.77
C ALA A 74 -11.46 1.90 -20.04
N VAL A 75 -12.02 2.91 -19.38
CA VAL A 75 -13.37 3.38 -19.67
C VAL A 75 -13.34 4.87 -19.93
N GLU A 76 -13.63 5.15 -21.19
CA GLU A 76 -14.11 6.41 -21.71
C GLU A 76 -15.23 6.96 -20.82
N ALA A 77 -15.24 8.28 -20.67
CA ALA A 77 -16.21 9.04 -19.90
C ALA A 77 -17.64 8.83 -20.41
N THR A 78 -18.58 8.52 -19.51
CA THR A 78 -19.95 9.06 -19.63
C THR A 78 -20.61 9.10 -18.25
N GLU A 79 -21.29 10.21 -17.99
CA GLU A 79 -22.03 10.54 -16.78
C GLU A 79 -23.39 9.80 -16.69
N GLU A 80 -23.85 9.70 -15.44
CA GLU A 80 -25.23 9.92 -14.98
C GLU A 80 -26.17 8.73 -14.60
N GLU A 81 -26.64 8.86 -13.35
CA GLU A 81 -27.94 8.48 -12.74
C GLU A 81 -28.25 7.10 -12.14
N ALA A 82 -28.75 7.16 -10.89
CA ALA A 82 -29.29 6.08 -10.05
C ALA A 82 -30.80 5.84 -10.33
N PRO A 83 -31.42 4.71 -9.88
CA PRO A 83 -32.02 4.70 -8.53
C PRO A 83 -32.16 3.33 -7.80
N ARG A 84 -32.23 3.45 -6.44
CA ARG A 84 -32.92 2.74 -5.34
C ARG A 84 -33.50 1.29 -5.44
N GLY A 85 -33.30 0.54 -4.34
CA GLY A 85 -34.17 -0.52 -3.74
C GLY A 85 -33.38 -1.73 -3.17
N ASP A 86 -33.09 -1.81 -1.86
CA ASP A 86 -33.71 -2.66 -0.77
C ASP A 86 -33.53 -4.21 -0.96
N ALA A 87 -33.35 -5.12 0.02
CA ALA A 87 -33.12 -5.16 1.47
C ALA A 87 -32.59 -6.59 1.90
N GLY A 88 -31.82 -6.66 3.01
CA GLY A 88 -31.61 -7.84 3.90
C GLY A 88 -30.59 -8.92 3.46
N THR A 89 -29.76 -9.58 4.30
CA THR A 89 -29.60 -9.66 5.77
C THR A 89 -28.28 -10.42 6.04
N GLY A 90 -27.46 -10.03 7.04
CA GLY A 90 -26.31 -10.84 7.48
C GLY A 90 -25.12 -10.02 7.99
N SER A 91 -25.31 -9.25 9.05
CA SER A 91 -24.24 -8.57 9.78
C SER A 91 -23.45 -9.58 10.61
N ASP A 92 -22.15 -9.70 10.35
CA ASP A 92 -21.19 -9.57 11.46
C ASP A 92 -19.89 -8.90 11.01
N ARG A 93 -19.67 -7.72 11.59
CA ARG A 93 -18.50 -6.83 11.49
C ARG A 93 -18.10 -6.31 10.11
N ALA A 94 -19.03 -5.59 9.48
CA ALA A 94 -18.67 -4.46 8.63
C ALA A 94 -17.87 -3.45 9.46
N MET A 95 -16.56 -3.42 9.25
CA MET A 95 -15.70 -2.34 9.70
C MET A 95 -16.26 -1.05 9.09
N ALA A 96 -16.80 -0.16 9.91
CA ALA A 96 -17.26 1.16 9.45
C ALA A 96 -16.17 1.77 8.55
N PRO A 97 -16.52 2.43 7.42
CA PRO A 97 -15.50 3.11 6.63
C PRO A 97 -14.79 4.06 7.58
N ALA A 98 -13.48 3.86 7.75
CA ALA A 98 -12.67 4.76 8.53
C ALA A 98 -12.74 6.12 7.84
N THR A 99 -13.65 6.98 8.30
CA THR A 99 -13.87 8.33 7.79
C THR A 99 -12.59 9.11 8.06
N GLY A 100 -11.67 9.07 7.10
CA GLY A 100 -10.32 9.63 7.23
C GLY A 100 -9.19 8.85 6.56
N ARG A 101 -9.40 7.64 6.02
CA ARG A 101 -8.35 6.93 5.27
C ARG A 101 -8.44 7.19 3.77
N PRO A 102 -7.32 7.49 3.08
CA PRO A 102 -7.32 7.55 1.63
C PRO A 102 -7.57 6.16 1.05
N VAL A 103 -8.33 6.10 -0.04
CA VAL A 103 -8.71 4.88 -0.75
C VAL A 103 -8.05 4.92 -2.12
N PHE A 104 -7.49 3.79 -2.55
CA PHE A 104 -7.00 3.64 -3.91
C PHE A 104 -8.17 3.59 -4.89
N ALA A 105 -8.28 4.59 -5.77
CA ALA A 105 -9.38 4.72 -6.73
C ALA A 105 -9.03 4.16 -8.12
N GLY A 106 -7.75 4.18 -8.51
CA GLY A 106 -7.32 3.57 -9.76
C GLY A 106 -5.88 3.84 -10.16
N LEU A 107 -5.39 3.07 -11.12
CA LEU A 107 -4.08 3.23 -11.75
C LEU A 107 -4.21 3.06 -13.26
N GLU A 108 -3.57 3.96 -13.99
CA GLU A 108 -3.43 3.91 -15.44
C GLU A 108 -1.95 3.88 -15.80
N SER A 109 -1.58 3.08 -16.78
CA SER A 109 -0.19 2.92 -17.22
C SER A 109 -0.12 2.92 -18.74
N THR A 110 0.66 3.84 -19.29
CA THR A 110 0.89 3.96 -20.74
C THR A 110 2.37 3.77 -21.03
N VAL A 111 2.69 2.84 -21.93
CA VAL A 111 4.08 2.58 -22.37
C VAL A 111 4.26 3.18 -23.76
N ALA A 112 5.27 4.03 -23.93
CA ALA A 112 5.62 4.63 -25.21
C ALA A 112 7.13 4.86 -25.30
N SER A 113 7.73 4.50 -26.43
CA SER A 113 9.13 4.82 -26.75
C SER A 113 10.16 4.39 -25.68
N GLY A 114 9.96 3.23 -25.04
CA GLY A 114 10.85 2.73 -23.97
C GLY A 114 10.66 3.39 -22.61
N HIS A 115 9.64 4.23 -22.46
CA HIS A 115 9.24 4.87 -21.22
C HIS A 115 7.85 4.39 -20.80
N VAL A 116 7.63 4.36 -19.48
CA VAL A 116 6.33 4.10 -18.87
C VAL A 116 5.87 5.37 -18.16
N LYS A 117 4.63 5.76 -18.40
CA LYS A 117 3.92 6.80 -17.67
C LYS A 117 2.85 6.15 -16.81
N VAL A 118 2.88 6.40 -15.51
CA VAL A 118 1.90 5.89 -14.55
C VAL A 118 1.15 7.04 -13.93
N SER A 119 -0.18 6.93 -13.91
CA SER A 119 -1.09 7.85 -13.23
C SER A 119 -1.84 7.07 -12.15
N VAL A 120 -1.85 7.59 -10.92
CA VAL A 120 -2.55 7.00 -9.77
C VAL A 120 -3.59 8.00 -9.27
N ARG A 121 -4.79 7.49 -8.97
CA ARG A 121 -5.87 8.24 -8.33
C ARG A 121 -6.12 7.72 -6.93
N LEU A 122 -6.16 8.63 -5.98
CA LEU A 122 -6.58 8.38 -4.60
C LEU A 122 -7.87 9.15 -4.31
N GLU A 123 -8.72 8.61 -3.46
CA GLU A 123 -9.94 9.27 -2.99
C GLU A 123 -9.90 9.41 -1.47
N TRP A 124 -10.23 10.60 -0.97
CA TRP A 124 -10.33 10.87 0.45
C TRP A 124 -11.49 11.82 0.72
N GLN A 125 -12.39 11.43 1.63
CA GLN A 125 -13.61 12.21 1.95
C GLN A 125 -14.41 12.64 0.70
N GLY A 126 -14.50 11.77 -0.31
CA GLY A 126 -15.20 12.05 -1.57
C GLY A 126 -14.46 12.98 -2.53
N LYS A 127 -13.24 13.41 -2.20
CA LYS A 127 -12.38 14.21 -3.08
C LYS A 127 -11.30 13.32 -3.69
N ALA A 128 -11.20 13.35 -5.01
CA ALA A 128 -10.17 12.64 -5.75
C ALA A 128 -8.94 13.53 -5.93
N SER A 129 -7.75 12.94 -5.75
CA SER A 129 -6.48 13.52 -6.16
C SER A 129 -5.81 12.61 -7.20
N GLN A 130 -4.93 13.18 -8.02
CA GLN A 130 -4.23 12.42 -9.05
C GLN A 130 -2.75 12.77 -9.10
N GLY A 131 -1.90 11.74 -9.04
CA GLY A 131 -0.46 11.88 -9.23
C GLY A 131 0.01 11.13 -10.47
N THR A 132 0.97 11.71 -11.18
CA THR A 132 1.54 11.11 -12.40
C THR A 132 3.06 11.06 -12.31
N ALA A 133 3.69 10.00 -12.82
CA ALA A 133 5.14 9.89 -12.92
C ALA A 133 5.58 9.09 -14.16
N GLU A 134 6.80 9.34 -14.62
CA GLU A 134 7.39 8.70 -15.80
C GLU A 134 8.74 8.07 -15.43
N ALA A 135 9.05 6.92 -16.03
CA ALA A 135 10.32 6.22 -15.85
C ALA A 135 10.71 5.43 -17.11
N VAL A 136 11.93 4.89 -17.15
CA VAL A 136 12.31 3.89 -18.16
C VAL A 136 11.48 2.62 -17.94
N ASP A 137 11.01 2.00 -19.03
CA ASP A 137 10.20 0.79 -18.98
C ASP A 137 11.03 -0.45 -18.60
N THR A 138 11.34 -0.55 -17.32
CA THR A 138 11.95 -1.71 -16.67
C THR A 138 11.10 -2.10 -15.45
N GLN A 139 11.28 -3.29 -14.90
CA GLN A 139 10.55 -3.70 -13.68
C GLN A 139 10.75 -2.70 -12.52
N ALA A 140 11.99 -2.30 -12.26
CA ALA A 140 12.31 -1.30 -11.23
C ALA A 140 11.78 0.10 -11.60
N GLY A 141 11.86 0.48 -12.87
CA GLY A 141 11.33 1.75 -13.36
C GLY A 141 9.81 1.86 -13.21
N ARG A 142 9.07 0.80 -13.58
CA ARG A 142 7.61 0.70 -13.37
C ARG A 142 7.24 0.80 -11.89
N ALA A 143 7.94 0.07 -11.01
CA ALA A 143 7.71 0.14 -9.57
C ALA A 143 7.92 1.57 -9.04
N ARG A 144 9.01 2.22 -9.46
CA ARG A 144 9.32 3.59 -9.04
C ARG A 144 8.32 4.60 -9.58
N ALA A 145 7.88 4.45 -10.83
CA ALA A 145 6.85 5.31 -11.41
C ALA A 145 5.52 5.18 -10.65
N ALA A 146 5.07 3.96 -10.37
CA ALA A 146 3.84 3.73 -9.62
C ALA A 146 3.91 4.31 -8.19
N ALA A 147 5.01 4.08 -7.47
CA ALA A 147 5.20 4.63 -6.12
C ALA A 147 5.29 6.16 -6.14
N THR A 148 6.00 6.75 -7.10
CA THR A 148 6.11 8.21 -7.25
C THR A 148 4.78 8.85 -7.64
N ALA A 149 4.00 8.22 -8.52
CA ALA A 149 2.65 8.67 -8.87
C ALA A 149 1.73 8.63 -7.64
N THR A 150 1.80 7.56 -6.84
CA THR A 150 1.06 7.45 -5.57
C THR A 150 1.45 8.56 -4.60
N LEU A 151 2.75 8.82 -4.42
CA LEU A 151 3.28 9.89 -3.59
C LEU A 151 2.74 11.25 -4.00
N ARG A 152 2.80 11.56 -5.31
CA ARG A 152 2.29 12.82 -5.86
C ARG A 152 0.79 12.97 -5.65
N SER A 153 0.02 11.90 -5.81
CA SER A 153 -1.41 11.89 -5.53
C SER A 153 -1.69 12.17 -4.04
N ALA A 154 -0.87 11.59 -3.15
CA ALA A 154 -0.99 11.82 -1.71
C ALA A 154 -0.65 13.26 -1.31
N MET A 155 0.39 13.86 -1.92
CA MET A 155 0.82 15.24 -1.66
C MET A 155 -0.11 16.31 -2.25
N ASP A 156 -0.92 15.96 -3.24
CA ASP A 156 -1.92 16.84 -3.86
C ASP A 156 -3.27 16.81 -3.13
N ALA A 157 -3.45 15.86 -2.22
CA ALA A 157 -4.70 15.69 -1.50
C ALA A 157 -4.76 16.61 -0.26
N GLU A 158 -5.95 17.09 0.09
CA GLU A 158 -6.14 18.09 1.15
C GLU A 158 -5.65 17.69 2.56
N TRP A 159 -5.37 16.41 2.80
CA TRP A 159 -4.85 15.93 4.08
C TRP A 159 -3.34 16.14 4.26
N SER A 160 -2.62 16.56 3.21
CA SER A 160 -1.15 16.64 3.22
C SER A 160 -0.57 18.01 3.55
N GLU A 161 -1.37 19.01 3.93
CA GLU A 161 -0.88 20.39 4.18
C GLU A 161 0.26 20.43 5.23
N ASP A 162 0.25 19.51 6.20
CA ASP A 162 1.26 19.41 7.27
C ASP A 162 2.21 18.20 7.12
N LEU A 163 2.16 17.48 6.00
CA LEU A 163 2.90 16.22 5.83
C LEU A 163 3.93 16.35 4.70
N ASN A 164 5.17 15.94 5.00
CA ASN A 164 6.20 15.78 3.97
C ASN A 164 6.41 14.29 3.70
N PHE A 165 6.30 13.89 2.45
CA PHE A 165 6.50 12.51 2.04
C PHE A 165 7.70 12.41 1.12
N GLU A 166 8.47 11.33 1.31
CA GLU A 166 9.59 10.97 0.45
C GLU A 166 9.45 9.50 0.02
N LEU A 167 9.81 9.22 -1.23
CA LEU A 167 9.92 7.85 -1.70
C LEU A 167 11.29 7.29 -1.35
N ASP A 168 11.35 6.58 -0.23
CA ASP A 168 12.58 5.90 0.21
C ASP A 168 12.82 4.60 -0.58
N PHE A 169 11.82 3.72 -0.63
CA PHE A 169 11.93 2.41 -1.28
C PHE A 169 10.66 1.96 -2.01
N ALA A 170 10.82 1.19 -3.09
CA ALA A 170 9.73 0.52 -3.81
C ALA A 170 10.17 -0.86 -4.27
N SER A 171 9.30 -1.86 -4.11
CA SER A 171 9.55 -3.24 -4.56
C SER A 171 8.30 -3.86 -5.14
N ILE A 172 8.51 -4.77 -6.09
CA ILE A 172 7.44 -5.62 -6.63
C ILE A 172 7.50 -6.94 -5.87
N VAL A 173 6.38 -7.29 -5.24
CA VAL A 173 6.16 -8.58 -4.62
C VAL A 173 5.17 -9.39 -5.46
N GLN A 174 5.28 -10.72 -5.46
CA GLN A 174 4.22 -11.55 -6.00
C GLN A 174 3.00 -11.47 -5.08
N ALA A 175 1.94 -10.83 -5.55
CA ALA A 175 0.66 -10.81 -4.85
C ALA A 175 -0.09 -12.10 -5.22
N LEU A 176 -0.28 -12.98 -4.23
CA LEU A 176 -1.14 -14.18 -4.19
C LEU A 176 -1.04 -15.12 -5.42
N GLU A 177 -0.62 -16.37 -5.22
CA GLU A 177 -0.99 -17.41 -6.18
C GLU A 177 -2.51 -17.60 -6.07
N GLY A 178 -3.22 -17.44 -7.19
CA GLY A 178 -4.60 -17.92 -7.32
C GLY A 178 -4.65 -19.44 -7.39
#